data_AF-A0A2W7IFR7-F1
#
_entry.id   AF-A0A2W7IFR7-F1
#
_cell.length_a   1.000
_cell.length_b   1.000
_cell.length_c   1.000
_cell.angle_alpha   90.00
_cell.angle_beta   90.00
_cell.angle_gamma   90.00
#
_symmetry.space_group_name_H-M   'P 1'
#
loop_
_entity.id
_entity.type
_entity.pdbx_description
1 polymer ?
#
loop_
_entity_poly.entity_id
_entity_poly.type
_entity_poly.pdbx_seq_one_letter_code
_entity_poly.pdbx_strand_id
1 'polypeptide(L)'
;MELPPLIQAFVLHFGEMGSRWGINRTVGQIYALLYAADRPLNAEEITQRLGVSRSNVSMGLRELDTWRLVKLRHLPDDRRDYFTALEDPWAIVRTLAEERRKREVDPTLSVLRDLLMQQPASEEEIHAQERLRALTNTIELLTTWADEVQRLPDERLIQLLKLGSGVVKLLDAKDRLTVVLGGKPRQPRTALPRTALPRASLPHATSKE
;
A
#
# COMPACT_ATOMS: atom_id res chain seq x y z
N MET A 1 24.12 -14.11 -6.07
CA MET A 1 23.83 -12.85 -6.76
C MET A 1 25.11 -12.36 -7.40
N GLU A 2 25.03 -11.98 -8.67
CA GLU A 2 26.13 -11.35 -9.41
C GLU A 2 25.75 -9.90 -9.67
N LEU A 3 25.95 -9.05 -8.67
CA LEU A 3 25.53 -7.64 -8.69
C LEU A 3 26.61 -6.75 -8.07
N PRO A 4 26.82 -5.53 -8.59
CA PRO A 4 27.62 -4.52 -7.91
C PRO A 4 27.08 -4.27 -6.48
N PRO A 5 27.95 -3.97 -5.49
CA PRO A 5 27.55 -3.86 -4.09
C PRO A 5 26.38 -2.91 -3.83
N LEU A 6 26.34 -1.76 -4.52
CA LEU A 6 25.24 -0.79 -4.41
C LEU A 6 23.90 -1.38 -4.86
N ILE A 7 23.87 -2.02 -6.02
CA ILE A 7 22.65 -2.61 -6.59
C ILE A 7 22.19 -3.78 -5.73
N GLN A 8 23.12 -4.61 -5.24
CA GLN A 8 22.79 -5.71 -4.35
C GLN A 8 22.13 -5.21 -3.05
N ALA A 9 22.69 -4.17 -2.42
CA ALA A 9 22.11 -3.58 -1.21
C ALA A 9 20.70 -3.03 -1.47
N PHE A 10 20.51 -2.32 -2.59
CA PHE A 10 19.20 -1.81 -3.00
C PHE A 10 18.19 -2.94 -3.23
N VAL A 11 18.54 -3.96 -4.01
CA VAL A 11 17.69 -5.11 -4.33
C VAL A 11 17.25 -5.84 -3.05
N LEU A 12 18.19 -6.11 -2.15
CA LEU A 12 17.90 -6.79 -0.88
C LEU A 12 16.95 -5.96 -0.01
N HIS A 13 17.25 -4.67 0.16
CA HIS A 13 16.44 -3.78 0.99
C HIS A 13 15.04 -3.57 0.42
N PHE A 14 14.93 -3.37 -0.90
CA PHE A 14 13.65 -3.16 -1.57
C PHE A 14 12.76 -4.41 -1.47
N GLY A 15 13.33 -5.61 -1.62
CA GLY A 15 12.60 -6.86 -1.41
C GLY A 15 12.06 -7.01 0.02
N GLU A 16 12.86 -6.66 1.03
CA GLU A 16 12.44 -6.71 2.44
C GLU A 16 11.37 -5.67 2.76
N MET A 17 11.54 -4.45 2.24
CA MET A 17 10.54 -3.40 2.33
C MET A 17 9.22 -3.87 1.71
N GLY A 18 9.24 -4.42 0.49
CA GLY A 18 8.06 -4.91 -0.21
C GLY A 18 7.28 -5.96 0.59
N SER A 19 7.97 -6.88 1.27
CA SER A 19 7.31 -7.90 2.12
C SER A 19 6.52 -7.31 3.28
N ARG A 20 6.95 -6.18 3.85
CA ARG A 20 6.17 -5.50 4.91
C ARG A 20 4.88 -4.86 4.39
N TRP A 21 4.77 -4.67 3.07
CA TRP A 21 3.62 -4.10 2.38
C TRP A 21 2.76 -5.18 1.70
N GLY A 22 3.04 -6.46 1.99
CA GLY A 22 2.31 -7.61 1.43
C GLY A 22 2.76 -8.03 0.03
N ILE A 23 3.91 -7.56 -0.46
CA ILE A 23 4.47 -7.96 -1.76
C ILE A 23 5.48 -9.09 -1.53
N ASN A 24 5.44 -10.14 -2.36
CA ASN A 24 6.42 -11.22 -2.28
C ASN A 24 7.86 -10.68 -2.39
N ARG A 25 8.76 -11.12 -1.48
CA ARG A 25 10.15 -10.66 -1.42
C ARG A 25 10.87 -10.74 -2.76
N THR A 26 10.77 -11.88 -3.45
CA THR A 26 11.44 -12.13 -4.72
C THR A 26 10.89 -11.23 -5.82
N VAL A 27 9.58 -10.96 -5.80
CA VAL A 27 8.93 -10.04 -6.76
C VAL A 27 9.46 -8.63 -6.60
N GLY A 28 9.60 -8.16 -5.35
CA GLY A 28 10.27 -6.90 -5.05
C GLY A 28 11.73 -6.86 -5.52
N GLN A 29 12.48 -7.96 -5.34
CA GLN A 29 13.86 -8.06 -5.81
C GLN A 29 13.98 -8.02 -7.34
N ILE A 30 13.07 -8.69 -8.06
CA ILE A 30 13.01 -8.65 -9.53
C ILE A 30 12.74 -7.23 -10.01
N TYR A 31 11.75 -6.56 -9.42
CA TYR A 31 11.46 -5.16 -9.76
C TYR A 31 12.66 -4.24 -9.49
N ALA A 32 13.28 -4.34 -8.31
CA ALA A 32 14.42 -3.53 -7.94
C ALA A 32 15.62 -3.74 -8.88
N LEU A 33 15.85 -4.98 -9.31
CA LEU A 33 16.88 -5.27 -10.32
C LEU A 33 16.56 -4.60 -11.65
N LEU A 34 15.33 -4.75 -12.14
CA LEU A 34 14.90 -4.14 -13.40
C LEU A 34 14.90 -2.61 -13.35
N TYR A 35 14.58 -2.02 -12.20
CA TYR A 35 14.62 -0.57 -11.95
C TYR A 35 16.04 -0.01 -12.00
N ALA A 36 17.02 -0.76 -11.48
CA ALA A 36 18.42 -0.35 -11.47
C ALA A 36 19.18 -0.76 -12.75
N ALA A 37 18.56 -1.47 -13.67
CA ALA A 37 19.20 -1.94 -14.89
C ALA A 37 19.30 -0.81 -15.93
N ASP A 38 20.46 -0.70 -16.58
CA ASP A 38 20.75 0.26 -17.65
C ASP A 38 20.19 -0.19 -19.01
N ARG A 39 19.72 -1.44 -19.12
CA ARG A 39 19.12 -2.03 -20.31
C ARG A 39 18.03 -3.04 -19.95
N PRO A 40 17.16 -3.39 -20.90
CA PRO A 40 16.23 -4.50 -20.71
C PRO A 40 16.96 -5.80 -20.34
N LEU A 41 16.37 -6.58 -19.44
CA LEU A 41 16.90 -7.89 -19.02
C LEU A 41 15.93 -9.01 -19.38
N ASN A 42 16.44 -10.15 -19.83
CA ASN A 42 15.63 -11.34 -20.02
C ASN A 42 15.57 -12.20 -18.74
N ALA A 43 14.69 -13.20 -18.73
CA ALA A 43 14.47 -14.05 -17.55
C ALA A 43 15.71 -14.83 -17.09
N GLU A 44 16.60 -15.21 -18.02
CA GLU A 44 17.84 -15.93 -17.70
C GLU A 44 18.84 -15.01 -16.98
N GLU A 45 18.99 -13.78 -17.46
CA GLU A 45 19.83 -12.77 -16.83
C GLU A 45 19.34 -12.41 -15.42
N ILE A 46 18.02 -12.29 -15.23
CA ILE A 46 17.41 -12.04 -13.92
C ILE A 46 17.69 -13.22 -12.98
N THR A 47 17.53 -14.46 -13.47
CA THR A 47 17.81 -15.70 -12.73
C THR A 47 19.25 -15.70 -12.21
N GLN A 48 20.22 -15.46 -13.09
CA GLN A 48 21.64 -15.43 -12.76
C GLN A 48 21.98 -14.31 -11.77
N ARG A 49 21.55 -13.08 -12.06
CA ARG A 49 21.87 -11.90 -11.24
C ARG A 49 21.30 -11.99 -9.84
N LEU A 50 20.07 -12.48 -9.68
CA LEU A 50 19.42 -12.64 -8.38
C LEU A 50 19.77 -13.95 -7.66
N GLY A 51 20.24 -14.96 -8.38
CA GLY A 51 20.46 -16.31 -7.82
C GLY A 51 19.16 -16.97 -7.36
N VAL A 52 18.05 -16.71 -8.06
CA VAL A 52 16.73 -17.33 -7.80
C VAL A 52 16.35 -18.25 -8.95
N SER A 53 15.41 -19.17 -8.74
CA SER A 53 15.01 -20.11 -9.79
C SER A 53 14.29 -19.41 -10.96
N ARG A 54 14.40 -19.99 -12.17
CA ARG A 54 13.69 -19.51 -13.36
C ARG A 54 12.17 -19.49 -13.17
N SER A 55 11.63 -20.45 -12.42
CA SER A 55 10.21 -20.48 -12.04
C SER A 55 9.82 -19.26 -11.21
N ASN A 56 10.63 -18.90 -10.20
CA ASN A 56 10.39 -17.70 -9.39
C ASN A 56 10.47 -16.42 -10.23
N VAL A 57 11.42 -16.34 -11.17
CA VAL A 57 11.50 -15.21 -12.10
C VAL A 57 10.24 -15.11 -12.96
N SER A 58 9.78 -16.22 -13.55
CA SER A 58 8.58 -16.23 -14.38
C SER A 58 7.31 -15.86 -13.60
N MET A 59 7.15 -16.38 -12.38
CA MET A 59 6.03 -15.99 -11.50
C MET A 59 6.11 -14.52 -11.13
N GLY A 60 7.29 -14.02 -10.75
CA GLY A 60 7.45 -12.63 -10.34
C GLY A 60 7.27 -11.64 -11.48
N LEU A 61 7.74 -11.96 -12.69
CA LEU A 61 7.48 -11.12 -13.87
C LEU A 61 5.99 -11.06 -14.20
N ARG A 62 5.27 -12.18 -14.13
CA ARG A 62 3.81 -12.19 -14.27
C ARG A 62 3.14 -11.35 -13.20
N GLU A 63 3.54 -11.49 -11.94
CA GLU A 63 2.98 -10.68 -10.86
C GLU A 63 3.23 -9.18 -11.10
N LEU A 64 4.46 -8.78 -11.44
CA LEU A 64 4.79 -7.39 -11.76
C LEU A 64 4.02 -6.86 -12.97
N ASP A 65 3.77 -7.70 -13.98
CA ASP A 65 2.96 -7.35 -15.14
C ASP A 65 1.51 -7.09 -14.73
N THR A 66 0.92 -7.92 -13.86
CA THR A 66 -0.42 -7.63 -13.32
C THR A 66 -0.46 -6.30 -12.58
N TRP A 67 0.62 -5.94 -11.86
CA TRP A 67 0.76 -4.65 -11.16
C TRP A 67 1.15 -3.51 -12.09
N ARG A 68 1.33 -3.76 -13.39
CA ARG A 68 1.75 -2.81 -14.43
C ARG A 68 3.08 -2.12 -14.12
N LEU A 69 3.96 -2.81 -13.40
CA LEU A 69 5.27 -2.31 -12.98
C LEU A 69 6.40 -2.69 -13.94
N VAL A 70 6.14 -3.60 -14.88
CA VAL A 70 7.10 -4.00 -15.92
C VAL A 70 6.48 -3.89 -17.30
N LYS A 71 7.34 -3.79 -18.32
CA LYS A 71 6.96 -3.80 -19.73
C LYS A 71 7.81 -4.83 -20.48
N LEU A 72 7.13 -5.65 -21.26
CA LEU A 72 7.75 -6.54 -22.24
C LEU A 72 8.37 -5.73 -23.39
N ARG A 73 9.55 -6.15 -23.82
CA ARG A 73 10.34 -5.60 -24.92
C ARG A 73 10.87 -6.74 -25.77
N HIS A 74 10.75 -6.57 -27.08
CA HIS A 74 11.38 -7.44 -28.06
C HIS A 74 12.57 -6.68 -28.65
N LEU A 75 13.72 -7.34 -28.73
CA LEU A 75 14.91 -6.78 -29.35
C LEU A 75 15.03 -7.33 -30.78
N PRO A 76 15.54 -6.54 -31.74
CA PRO A 76 15.79 -7.03 -33.10
C PRO A 76 16.69 -8.27 -33.08
N ASP A 77 16.36 -9.25 -33.92
CA ASP A 77 17.12 -10.49 -34.11
C ASP A 77 17.32 -11.37 -32.85
N ASP A 78 16.60 -11.08 -31.77
CA ASP A 78 16.55 -11.90 -30.57
C ASP A 78 15.13 -12.40 -30.32
N ARG A 79 14.98 -13.71 -30.13
CA ARG A 79 13.68 -14.36 -29.88
C ARG A 79 13.29 -14.36 -28.40
N ARG A 80 14.16 -13.88 -27.52
CA ARG A 80 13.90 -13.84 -26.07
C ARG A 80 13.05 -12.63 -25.70
N ASP A 81 12.26 -12.82 -24.65
CA ASP A 81 11.50 -11.76 -24.00
C ASP A 81 12.39 -10.96 -23.04
N TYR A 82 12.42 -9.65 -23.22
CA TYR A 82 13.13 -8.73 -22.35
C TYR A 82 12.15 -7.87 -21.56
N PHE A 83 12.54 -7.47 -20.36
CA PHE A 83 11.69 -6.73 -19.44
C PHE A 83 12.38 -5.44 -19.00
N THR A 84 11.59 -4.40 -18.84
CA THR A 84 11.98 -3.09 -18.27
C THR A 84 11.03 -2.73 -17.16
N ALA A 85 11.49 -2.03 -16.12
CA ALA A 85 10.63 -1.53 -15.07
C ALA A 85 10.00 -0.18 -15.45
N LEU A 86 8.92 0.19 -14.78
CA LEU A 86 8.52 1.59 -14.69
C LEU A 86 9.54 2.33 -13.81
N GLU A 87 10.14 3.42 -14.33
CA GLU A 87 11.29 4.10 -13.71
C GLU A 87 10.93 5.42 -13.02
N ASP A 88 9.88 6.11 -13.48
CA ASP A 88 9.45 7.38 -12.90
C ASP A 88 8.77 7.16 -11.53
N PRO A 89 9.32 7.71 -10.42
CA PRO A 89 8.77 7.55 -9.07
C PRO A 89 7.30 7.95 -8.97
N TRP A 90 6.87 9.01 -9.66
CA TRP A 90 5.48 9.44 -9.62
C TRP A 90 4.57 8.46 -10.34
N ALA A 91 4.95 8.00 -11.54
CA ALA A 91 4.23 6.96 -12.25
C ALA A 91 4.15 5.66 -11.42
N ILE A 92 5.21 5.29 -10.70
CA ILE A 92 5.22 4.11 -9.82
C ILE A 92 4.18 4.27 -8.71
N VAL A 93 4.21 5.38 -7.97
CA VAL A 93 3.27 5.63 -6.86
C VAL A 93 1.83 5.68 -7.35
N ARG A 94 1.56 6.36 -8.47
CA ARG A 94 0.21 6.45 -9.07
C ARG A 94 -0.29 5.08 -9.50
N THR A 95 0.55 4.31 -10.19
CA THR A 95 0.21 2.96 -10.66
C THR A 95 -0.10 2.03 -9.48
N LEU A 96 0.76 2.03 -8.45
CA LEU A 96 0.53 1.23 -7.24
C LEU A 96 -0.75 1.62 -6.51
N ALA A 97 -1.03 2.92 -6.36
CA ALA A 97 -2.24 3.40 -5.71
C ALA A 97 -3.51 3.01 -6.49
N GLU A 98 -3.48 3.14 -7.82
CA GLU A 98 -4.57 2.73 -8.71
C GLU A 98 -4.81 1.21 -8.62
N GLU A 99 -3.77 0.39 -8.74
CA GLU A 99 -3.91 -1.07 -8.67
C GLU A 99 -4.38 -1.54 -7.30
N ARG A 100 -3.91 -0.92 -6.22
CA ARG A 100 -4.38 -1.23 -4.86
C ARG A 100 -5.86 -0.89 -4.68
N ARG A 101 -6.30 0.27 -5.19
CA ARG A 101 -7.71 0.69 -5.17
C ARG A 101 -8.58 -0.33 -5.91
N LYS A 102 -8.20 -0.69 -7.15
CA LYS A 102 -8.94 -1.65 -7.98
C LYS A 102 -9.04 -3.04 -7.36
N ARG A 103 -7.98 -3.52 -6.69
CA ARG A 103 -7.92 -4.88 -6.15
C ARG A 103 -8.56 -5.02 -4.78
N GLU A 104 -8.44 -4.02 -3.92
CA GLU A 104 -8.87 -4.13 -2.52
C GLU A 104 -10.08 -3.25 -2.19
N VAL A 105 -10.11 -2.01 -2.70
CA VAL A 105 -11.08 -1.00 -2.27
C VAL A 105 -12.38 -1.11 -3.07
N ASP A 106 -12.29 -1.14 -4.39
CA ASP A 106 -13.46 -1.20 -5.27
C ASP A 106 -14.34 -2.44 -5.01
N PRO A 107 -13.77 -3.67 -4.86
CA PRO A 107 -14.59 -4.86 -4.55
C PRO A 107 -15.27 -4.76 -3.18
N THR A 108 -14.57 -4.21 -2.19
CA THR A 108 -15.13 -3.99 -0.85
C THR A 108 -16.30 -3.01 -0.90
N LEU A 109 -16.17 -1.90 -1.63
CA LEU A 109 -17.25 -0.93 -1.81
C LEU A 109 -18.47 -1.56 -2.50
N SER A 110 -18.26 -2.42 -3.50
CA SER A 110 -19.37 -3.14 -4.15
C SER A 110 -20.13 -4.01 -3.15
N VAL A 111 -19.43 -4.82 -2.35
CA VAL A 111 -20.08 -5.67 -1.34
C VAL A 111 -20.81 -4.83 -0.28
N LEU A 112 -20.22 -3.72 0.18
CA LEU A 112 -20.86 -2.84 1.15
C LEU A 112 -22.16 -2.24 0.59
N ARG A 113 -22.17 -1.84 -0.69
CA ARG A 113 -23.38 -1.33 -1.35
C ARG A 113 -24.44 -2.42 -1.47
N ASP A 114 -24.07 -3.64 -1.82
CA ASP A 114 -25.00 -4.77 -1.90
C ASP A 114 -25.66 -5.06 -0.56
N LEU A 115 -24.88 -5.06 0.54
CA LEU A 115 -25.40 -5.23 1.89
C LEU A 115 -26.37 -4.10 2.30
N LEU A 116 -26.10 -2.87 1.86
CA LEU A 116 -26.96 -1.71 2.13
C LEU A 116 -28.26 -1.69 1.32
N MET A 117 -28.33 -2.45 0.21
CA MET A 117 -29.56 -2.61 -0.58
C MET A 117 -30.52 -3.67 -0.02
N GLN A 118 -30.06 -4.51 0.91
CA GLN A 118 -30.91 -5.53 1.52
C GLN A 118 -31.95 -4.88 2.46
N GLN A 119 -33.13 -5.48 2.55
CA GLN A 119 -34.15 -5.01 3.48
C GLN A 119 -33.84 -5.60 4.87
N PRO A 120 -33.62 -4.77 5.91
CA PRO A 120 -33.28 -5.28 7.23
C PRO A 120 -34.48 -6.00 7.86
N ALA A 121 -34.23 -7.17 8.46
CA ALA A 121 -35.22 -8.03 9.08
C ALA A 121 -35.32 -7.84 10.60
N SER A 122 -34.41 -7.09 11.22
CA SER A 122 -34.34 -6.87 12.67
C SER A 122 -33.82 -5.48 13.04
N GLU A 123 -34.04 -5.05 14.28
CA GLU A 123 -33.45 -3.81 14.82
C GLU A 123 -31.91 -3.85 14.83
N GLU A 124 -31.32 -5.04 15.02
CA GLU A 124 -29.87 -5.23 14.94
C GLU A 124 -29.35 -4.97 13.52
N GLU A 125 -30.04 -5.46 12.49
CA GLU A 125 -29.67 -5.22 11.09
C GLU A 125 -29.88 -3.76 10.68
N ILE A 126 -30.92 -3.08 11.20
CA ILE A 126 -31.10 -1.64 11.00
C ILE A 126 -29.89 -0.88 11.54
N HIS A 127 -29.48 -1.17 12.77
CA HIS A 127 -28.30 -0.54 13.37
C HIS A 127 -27.01 -0.87 12.61
N ALA A 128 -26.82 -2.13 12.20
CA ALA A 128 -25.68 -2.55 11.40
C ALA A 128 -25.62 -1.79 10.06
N GLN A 129 -26.76 -1.62 9.36
CA GLN A 129 -26.81 -0.85 8.13
C GLN A 129 -26.46 0.62 8.33
N GLU A 130 -26.85 1.25 9.44
CA GLU A 130 -26.41 2.62 9.76
C GLU A 130 -24.89 2.73 9.89
N ARG A 131 -24.27 1.76 10.59
CA ARG A 131 -22.81 1.67 10.74
C ARG A 131 -22.11 1.44 9.40
N LEU A 132 -22.67 0.56 8.57
CA LEU A 132 -22.16 0.28 7.22
C LEU A 132 -22.27 1.52 6.32
N ARG A 133 -23.37 2.29 6.36
CA ARG A 133 -23.48 3.55 5.60
C ARG A 133 -22.39 4.54 5.99
N ALA A 134 -22.15 4.71 7.29
CA ALA A 134 -21.10 5.61 7.76
C ALA A 134 -19.71 5.18 7.26
N LEU A 135 -19.41 3.88 7.28
CA LEU A 135 -18.17 3.33 6.75
C LEU A 135 -18.06 3.54 5.23
N THR A 136 -19.09 3.16 4.47
CA THR A 136 -19.14 3.30 3.01
C THR A 136 -18.92 4.75 2.60
N ASN A 137 -19.66 5.69 3.19
CA ASN A 137 -19.52 7.12 2.90
C ASN A 137 -18.09 7.63 3.18
N THR A 138 -17.45 7.14 4.24
CA THR A 138 -16.07 7.52 4.59
C THR A 138 -15.08 7.00 3.56
N ILE A 139 -15.21 5.74 3.15
CA ILE A 139 -14.34 5.14 2.13
C ILE A 139 -14.53 5.87 0.79
N GLU A 140 -15.79 6.12 0.39
CA GLU A 140 -16.11 6.83 -0.86
C GLU A 140 -15.53 8.25 -0.91
N LEU A 141 -15.60 8.98 0.22
CA LEU A 141 -14.98 10.30 0.34
C LEU A 141 -13.46 10.22 0.12
N LEU A 142 -12.80 9.26 0.77
CA LEU A 142 -11.36 9.07 0.65
C LEU A 142 -10.94 8.66 -0.76
N THR A 143 -11.69 7.76 -1.40
CA THR A 143 -11.40 7.33 -2.78
C THR A 143 -11.64 8.44 -3.78
N THR A 144 -12.70 9.24 -3.61
CA THR A 144 -12.99 10.37 -4.50
C THR A 144 -11.87 11.40 -4.42
N TRP A 145 -11.45 11.76 -3.21
CA TRP A 145 -10.31 12.65 -3.01
C TRP A 145 -9.02 12.08 -3.58
N ALA A 146 -8.75 10.79 -3.37
CA ALA A 146 -7.58 10.13 -3.94
C ALA A 146 -7.58 10.18 -5.49
N ASP A 147 -8.74 9.98 -6.12
CA ASP A 147 -8.90 10.07 -7.58
C ASP A 147 -8.63 11.49 -8.10
N GLU A 148 -9.07 12.53 -7.37
CA GLU A 148 -8.75 13.93 -7.70
C GLU A 148 -7.25 14.20 -7.62
N VAL A 149 -6.61 13.75 -6.53
CA VAL A 149 -5.16 13.88 -6.30
C VAL A 149 -4.36 13.15 -7.40
N GLN A 150 -4.81 11.98 -7.84
CA GLN A 150 -4.18 11.21 -8.91
C GLN A 150 -4.25 11.89 -10.28
N ARG A 151 -5.19 12.82 -10.50
CA ARG A 151 -5.30 13.59 -11.75
C ARG A 151 -4.46 14.86 -11.76
N LEU A 152 -3.94 15.27 -10.61
CA LEU A 152 -3.09 16.46 -10.53
C LEU A 152 -1.73 16.21 -11.19
N PRO A 153 -1.20 17.19 -11.95
CA PRO A 153 0.20 17.20 -12.35
C PRO A 153 1.14 17.09 -11.14
N ASP A 154 2.32 16.51 -11.33
CA ASP A 154 3.28 16.26 -10.24
C ASP A 154 3.66 17.55 -9.50
N GLU A 155 3.79 18.69 -10.19
CA GLU A 155 4.11 19.98 -9.58
C GLU A 155 3.02 20.45 -8.62
N ARG A 156 1.75 20.24 -8.99
CA ARG A 156 0.60 20.60 -8.16
C ARG A 156 0.48 19.67 -6.96
N LEU A 157 0.76 18.40 -7.14
CA LEU A 157 0.80 17.43 -6.05
C LEU A 157 1.90 17.78 -5.02
N ILE A 158 3.09 18.15 -5.50
CA ILE A 158 4.18 18.62 -4.64
C ILE A 158 3.78 19.88 -3.87
N GLN A 159 3.12 20.85 -4.53
CA GLN A 159 2.61 22.06 -3.86
C GLN A 159 1.61 21.68 -2.75
N LEU A 160 0.66 20.78 -3.03
CA LEU A 160 -0.33 20.32 -2.07
C LEU A 160 0.32 19.63 -0.86
N LEU A 161 1.27 18.73 -1.09
CA LEU A 161 2.01 18.05 -0.01
C LEU A 161 2.80 19.03 0.86
N LYS A 162 3.44 20.04 0.24
CA LYS A 162 4.16 21.11 0.97
C LYS A 162 3.22 21.97 1.80
N LEU A 163 2.04 22.32 1.26
CA LEU A 163 1.02 23.07 1.98
C LEU A 163 0.47 22.29 3.19
N GLY A 164 0.26 20.97 3.07
CA GLY A 164 -0.14 20.11 4.18
C GLY A 164 0.81 20.20 5.37
N SER A 165 2.13 20.23 5.14
CA SER A 165 3.13 20.44 6.20
C SER A 165 3.05 21.84 6.84
N GLY A 166 2.59 22.84 6.08
CA GLY A 166 2.36 24.21 6.57
C GLY A 166 1.07 24.32 7.39
N VAL A 167 0.01 23.63 6.99
CA VAL A 167 -1.28 23.62 7.71
C VAL A 167 -1.14 22.92 9.06
N VAL A 168 -0.42 21.79 9.13
CA VAL A 168 -0.11 21.13 10.42
C VAL A 168 0.70 22.06 11.33
N LYS A 169 1.73 22.73 10.79
CA LYS A 169 2.51 23.72 11.56
C LYS A 169 1.68 24.92 12.02
N LEU A 170 0.71 25.36 11.23
CA LEU A 170 -0.18 26.47 11.59
C LEU A 170 -1.18 26.06 12.67
N LEU A 171 -1.71 24.84 12.61
CA LEU A 171 -2.56 24.26 13.66
C LEU A 171 -1.76 24.10 14.96
N ASP A 172 -0.55 23.55 14.90
CA ASP A 172 0.36 23.44 16.04
C ASP A 172 0.75 24.81 16.60
N ALA A 173 0.97 25.81 15.75
CA ALA A 173 1.30 27.17 16.16
C ALA A 173 0.10 27.88 16.82
N LYS A 174 -1.13 27.64 16.33
CA LYS A 174 -2.36 28.15 16.94
C LYS A 174 -2.63 27.49 18.31
N ASP A 175 -2.34 26.20 18.43
CA ASP A 175 -2.42 25.47 19.70
C ASP A 175 -1.35 25.94 20.69
N ARG A 176 -0.15 26.30 20.21
CA ARG A 176 0.89 26.94 21.06
C ARG A 176 0.55 28.38 21.44
N LEU A 177 0.00 29.18 20.52
CA LEU A 177 -0.40 30.57 20.80
C LEU A 177 -1.56 30.64 21.82
N THR A 178 -2.51 29.71 21.76
CA THR A 178 -3.61 29.63 22.74
C THR A 178 -3.12 29.25 24.15
N VAL A 179 -2.05 28.46 24.25
CA VAL A 179 -1.36 28.15 25.52
C VAL A 179 -0.56 29.35 26.06
N VAL A 180 0.10 30.13 25.18
CA VAL A 180 0.92 31.29 25.58
C VAL A 180 0.08 32.52 25.96
N LEU A 181 -1.10 32.71 25.35
CA LEU A 181 -2.02 33.83 25.62
C LEU A 181 -2.99 33.58 26.79
N GLY A 182 -2.73 32.58 27.64
CA GLY A 182 -3.48 32.36 28.89
C GLY A 182 -4.87 31.73 28.73
N GLY A 183 -5.16 31.12 27.57
CA GLY A 183 -6.35 30.29 27.41
C GLY A 183 -6.18 28.96 28.15
N LYS A 184 -7.09 28.63 29.07
CA LYS A 184 -7.10 27.33 29.77
C LYS A 184 -6.97 26.19 28.75
N PRO A 185 -6.00 25.27 28.89
CA PRO A 185 -5.92 24.11 28.02
C PRO A 185 -7.20 23.29 28.20
N ARG A 186 -7.90 23.03 27.09
CA ARG A 186 -8.99 22.05 27.09
C ARG A 186 -8.33 20.71 27.42
N GLN A 187 -8.66 20.13 28.57
CA GLN A 187 -8.15 18.83 28.98
C GLN A 187 -8.26 17.83 27.82
N PRO A 188 -7.21 17.06 27.51
CA PRO A 188 -7.38 15.90 26.65
C PRO A 188 -8.38 14.98 27.38
N ARG A 189 -9.50 14.64 26.71
CA ARG A 189 -10.42 13.60 27.20
C ARG A 189 -9.60 12.33 27.36
N THR A 190 -9.15 12.07 28.57
CA THR A 190 -8.36 10.90 28.91
C THR A 190 -9.34 9.76 29.17
N ALA A 191 -9.00 8.60 28.61
CA ALA A 191 -9.44 7.28 28.99
C ALA A 191 -10.93 6.93 28.79
N LEU A 192 -11.18 6.12 27.77
CA LEU A 192 -12.18 5.05 27.89
C LEU A 192 -11.90 4.28 29.20
N PRO A 193 -12.91 3.98 30.04
CA PRO A 193 -12.69 3.13 31.19
C PRO A 193 -12.17 1.77 30.69
N ARG A 194 -11.04 1.31 31.26
CA ARG A 194 -10.61 -0.08 31.12
C ARG A 194 -11.68 -0.93 31.80
N THR A 195 -12.65 -1.43 31.03
CA THR A 195 -13.45 -2.57 31.45
C THR A 195 -12.47 -3.72 31.65
N ALA A 196 -12.35 -4.17 32.89
CA ALA A 196 -11.60 -5.36 33.23
C ALA A 196 -12.18 -6.53 32.43
N LEU A 197 -11.41 -7.05 31.48
CA LEU A 197 -11.69 -8.36 30.90
C LEU A 197 -11.66 -9.38 32.05
N PRO A 198 -12.70 -10.20 32.25
CA PRO A 198 -12.60 -11.30 33.19
C PRO A 198 -11.50 -12.25 32.72
N ARG A 199 -10.56 -12.56 33.62
CA ARG A 199 -9.54 -13.59 33.40
C ARG A 199 -10.25 -14.91 33.09
N ALA A 200 -10.23 -15.33 31.83
CA ALA A 200 -10.53 -16.70 31.48
C ALA A 200 -9.41 -17.59 32.01
N SER A 201 -9.70 -18.32 33.08
CA SER A 201 -8.89 -19.42 33.58
C SER A 201 -8.82 -20.50 32.50
N LEU A 202 -7.67 -20.66 31.86
CA LEU A 202 -7.38 -21.82 31.03
C LEU A 202 -7.19 -23.04 31.95
N PRO A 203 -7.94 -24.14 31.79
CA PRO A 203 -7.63 -25.37 32.48
C PRO A 203 -6.35 -26.00 31.88
N HIS A 204 -5.39 -26.28 32.77
CA HIS A 204 -4.30 -27.21 32.54
C HIS A 204 -4.85 -28.62 32.24
N ALA A 205 -4.45 -29.20 31.12
CA ALA A 205 -4.46 -30.64 30.88
C ALA A 205 -3.34 -30.95 29.87
N THR A 206 -2.14 -31.24 30.37
CA THR A 206 -1.56 -32.60 30.53
C THR A 206 -1.04 -33.19 29.24
N SER A 207 0.29 -33.24 29.16
CA SER A 207 1.04 -34.24 28.40
C SER A 207 0.48 -35.64 28.64
N LYS A 208 0.35 -36.43 27.58
CA LYS A 208 0.64 -37.87 27.55
C LYS A 208 0.77 -38.34 26.11
N GLU A 209 1.94 -38.95 25.86
CA GLU A 209 2.32 -39.99 24.88
C GLU A 209 2.05 -39.77 23.39
#